data_AF-A0A812RVT5-F1
#
_entry.id   AF-A0A812RVT5-F1
#
_cell.length_a   1.000
_cell.length_b   1.000
_cell.length_c   1.000
_cell.angle_alpha   90.00
_cell.angle_beta   90.00
_cell.angle_gamma   90.00
#
_symmetry.space_group_name_H-M   'P 1'
#
loop_
_entity.id
_entity.type
_entity.pdbx_description
1 polymer ?
#
loop_
_entity_poly.entity_id
_entity_poly.type
_entity_poly.pdbx_seq_one_letter_code
_entity_poly.pdbx_strand_id
1 'polypeptide(L)'
;MSATEVKLFGKWTYEDVMLSDLSLVDYIAVNKAAQSFLPHTQGRYQMRRFRKALCPIVERLCCSIMMHGRNNGKKLMAVRIVKHAFEIIHLLTDKNPIQVFVDAVKNGGPREDSTRVGSAGVVRRQAVDVSPLRRVNQAIYLICTGARNSAFRNIKSISECLADEIMNAAKESSNSDLAAQLAVSAATFQRMIAQDAWKFLKYMWVNSVASDIPPLTHPWAWGLPVTASLTFSQGYAIKKKACFAAKVSFLHRINEHVLEEFYKDYRVDDAAMHVGESAARVILLH
;
A
#
# COMPACT_ATOMS: atom_id res chain seq x y z
N MET A 1 -3.58 49.54 12.08
CA MET A 1 -3.31 48.62 10.96
C MET A 1 -3.81 47.26 11.37
N SER A 2 -4.95 46.80 10.83
CA SER A 2 -5.39 45.42 11.02
C SER A 2 -4.29 44.50 10.48
N ALA A 3 -3.78 43.59 11.32
CA ALA A 3 -2.75 42.64 10.90
C ALA A 3 -3.24 41.90 9.64
N THR A 4 -2.43 41.91 8.58
CA THR A 4 -2.76 41.23 7.33
C THR A 4 -2.87 39.73 7.59
N GLU A 5 -4.07 39.20 7.44
CA GLU A 5 -4.37 37.78 7.55
C GLU A 5 -3.46 36.97 6.61
N VAL A 6 -2.83 35.91 7.13
CA VAL A 6 -1.83 35.14 6.36
C VAL A 6 -2.57 34.23 5.39
N LYS A 7 -2.48 34.56 4.09
CA LYS A 7 -3.06 33.77 3.00
C LYS A 7 -1.95 33.20 2.11
N LEU A 8 -2.00 31.90 1.84
CA LEU A 8 -1.03 31.24 0.97
C LEU A 8 -1.20 31.75 -0.47
N PHE A 9 -0.10 32.13 -1.10
CA PHE A 9 -0.06 32.78 -2.41
C PHE A 9 -0.91 34.06 -2.51
N GLY A 10 -1.29 34.65 -1.36
CA GLY A 10 -2.19 35.80 -1.29
C GLY A 10 -3.66 35.49 -1.64
N LYS A 11 -4.01 34.22 -1.84
CA LYS A 11 -5.37 33.80 -2.28
C LYS A 11 -6.03 32.85 -1.29
N TRP A 12 -5.30 31.85 -0.79
CA TRP A 12 -5.89 30.73 -0.05
C TRP A 12 -5.83 30.94 1.46
N THR A 13 -6.97 30.82 2.13
CA THR A 13 -7.11 30.88 3.59
C THR A 13 -6.69 29.56 4.24
N TYR A 14 -6.24 29.63 5.49
CA TYR A 14 -5.88 28.46 6.30
C TYR A 14 -6.95 28.07 7.33
N GLU A 15 -7.94 28.94 7.57
CA GLU A 15 -8.93 28.76 8.65
C GLU A 15 -9.89 27.60 8.37
N ASP A 16 -10.20 27.35 7.09
CA ASP A 16 -11.17 26.33 6.67
C ASP A 16 -10.57 24.93 6.56
N VAL A 17 -9.28 24.75 6.88
CA VAL A 17 -8.58 23.49 6.66
C VAL A 17 -8.73 22.58 7.87
N MET A 18 -9.46 21.47 7.69
CA MET A 18 -9.79 20.51 8.74
C MET A 18 -9.08 19.18 8.51
N LEU A 19 -8.48 18.64 9.58
CA LEU A 19 -7.86 17.33 9.60
C LEU A 19 -8.80 16.32 10.24
N SER A 20 -9.30 15.36 9.45
CA SER A 20 -10.20 14.32 9.94
C SER A 20 -9.50 13.19 10.71
N ASP A 21 -8.24 12.89 10.38
CA ASP A 21 -7.47 11.81 11.04
C ASP A 21 -6.66 12.35 12.23
N LEU A 22 -7.10 11.99 13.45
CA LEU A 22 -6.48 12.42 14.72
C LEU A 22 -4.98 12.07 14.80
N SER A 23 -4.57 10.91 14.26
CA SER A 23 -3.17 10.45 14.27
C SER A 23 -2.19 11.33 13.49
N LEU A 24 -2.69 12.16 12.57
CA LEU A 24 -1.87 12.98 11.67
C LEU A 24 -1.83 14.46 12.05
N VAL A 25 -2.65 14.89 13.03
CA VAL A 25 -2.79 16.28 13.45
C VAL A 25 -1.44 16.90 13.82
N ASP A 26 -0.62 16.19 14.58
CA ASP A 26 0.69 16.70 15.02
C ASP A 26 1.77 16.68 13.91
N TYR A 27 1.54 15.95 12.81
CA TYR A 27 2.52 15.70 11.76
C TYR A 27 2.23 16.43 10.44
N ILE A 28 1.04 17.01 10.31
CA ILE A 28 0.64 17.88 9.20
C ILE A 28 0.51 19.30 9.76
N ALA A 29 1.56 20.10 9.57
CA ALA A 29 1.56 21.48 10.03
C ALA A 29 0.70 22.38 9.12
N VAL A 30 -0.55 22.57 9.53
CA VAL A 30 -1.50 23.57 8.98
C VAL A 30 -1.87 24.64 10.05
N ASN A 31 -1.39 24.45 11.27
CA ASN A 31 -1.63 25.34 12.41
C ASN A 31 -1.16 26.78 12.16
N LYS A 32 -1.68 27.72 12.97
CA LYS A 32 -1.31 29.15 12.94
C LYS A 32 0.22 29.39 12.93
N ALA A 33 0.99 28.56 13.63
CA ALA A 33 2.46 28.66 13.69
C ALA A 33 3.17 28.29 12.37
N ALA A 34 2.51 27.58 11.46
CA ALA A 34 3.04 27.12 10.18
C ALA A 34 2.40 27.82 8.97
N GLN A 35 1.60 28.87 9.21
CA GLN A 35 1.03 29.68 8.14
C GLN A 35 2.14 30.48 7.44
N SER A 36 2.15 30.43 6.12
CA SER A 36 3.17 31.10 5.31
C SER A 36 2.54 31.71 4.07
N PHE A 37 2.95 32.92 3.70
CA PHE A 37 2.51 33.53 2.43
C PHE A 37 3.05 32.78 1.21
N LEU A 38 4.28 32.25 1.33
CA LEU A 38 4.96 31.48 0.29
C LEU A 38 5.57 30.22 0.92
N PRO A 39 5.55 29.07 0.22
CA PRO A 39 6.15 27.83 0.72
C PRO A 39 7.69 27.83 0.54
N HIS A 40 8.33 28.94 0.90
CA HIS A 40 9.77 29.16 0.83
C HIS A 40 10.28 29.72 2.16
N THR A 41 10.39 28.85 3.16
CA THR A 41 10.96 29.19 4.46
C THR A 41 12.45 28.84 4.45
N GLN A 42 13.26 29.61 5.18
CA GLN A 42 14.67 29.30 5.46
C GLN A 42 14.83 28.44 6.74
N GLY A 43 13.80 27.64 7.06
CA GLY A 43 13.73 26.87 8.29
C GLY A 43 14.68 25.68 8.32
N ARG A 44 15.42 25.52 9.43
CA ARG A 44 16.34 24.38 9.64
C ARG A 44 15.60 23.18 10.27
N TYR A 45 14.80 22.49 9.46
CA TYR A 45 13.93 21.40 9.91
C TYR A 45 14.64 20.06 10.15
N GLN A 46 15.90 19.90 9.74
CA GLN A 46 16.63 18.63 9.83
C GLN A 46 17.54 18.51 11.06
N MET A 47 17.82 19.62 11.76
CA MET A 47 18.77 19.65 12.89
C MET A 47 18.39 18.75 14.07
N ARG A 48 17.10 18.42 14.25
CA ARG A 48 16.63 17.50 15.30
C ARG A 48 15.62 16.53 14.73
N ARG A 49 15.59 15.30 15.28
CA ARG A 49 14.56 14.29 15.01
C ARG A 49 13.19 14.91 15.32
N PHE A 50 12.23 14.82 14.39
CA PHE A 50 10.86 15.39 14.45
C PHE A 50 10.66 16.87 14.11
N ARG A 51 11.70 17.70 13.94
CA ARG A 51 11.49 19.09 13.49
C ARG A 51 10.85 19.20 12.09
N LYS A 52 10.95 18.16 11.28
CA LYS A 52 10.26 18.05 9.99
C LYS A 52 8.72 18.06 10.10
N ALA A 53 8.15 17.68 11.24
CA ALA A 53 6.71 17.73 11.48
C ALA A 53 6.17 19.17 11.51
N LEU A 54 6.99 20.12 11.99
CA LEU A 54 6.64 21.54 12.09
C LEU A 54 6.72 22.28 10.74
N CYS A 55 7.36 21.68 9.74
CA CYS A 55 7.49 22.29 8.42
C CYS A 55 6.13 22.35 7.72
N PRO A 56 5.70 23.51 7.18
CA PRO A 56 4.45 23.65 6.45
C PRO A 56 4.30 22.56 5.39
N ILE A 57 3.12 21.95 5.30
CA ILE A 57 2.91 20.78 4.44
C ILE A 57 3.18 21.07 2.96
N VAL A 58 2.81 22.28 2.50
CA VAL A 58 3.06 22.75 1.12
C VAL A 58 4.55 22.94 0.85
N GLU A 59 5.32 23.39 1.85
CA GLU A 59 6.78 23.50 1.72
C GLU A 59 7.44 22.12 1.60
N ARG A 60 6.92 21.11 2.31
CA ARG A 60 7.39 19.71 2.17
C ARG A 60 7.12 19.18 0.76
N LEU A 61 5.97 19.50 0.18
CA LEU A 61 5.66 19.16 -1.22
C LEU A 61 6.62 19.85 -2.20
N CYS A 62 6.89 21.15 -2.04
CA CYS A 62 7.89 21.86 -2.85
C CYS A 62 9.29 21.20 -2.75
N CYS A 63 9.70 20.78 -1.54
CA CYS A 63 10.96 20.07 -1.32
C CYS A 63 11.02 18.70 -2.01
N SER A 64 9.88 18.03 -2.19
CA SER A 64 9.82 16.72 -2.86
C SER A 64 9.75 16.82 -4.38
N ILE A 65 9.22 17.92 -4.93
CA ILE A 65 9.21 18.17 -6.39
C ILE A 65 10.62 18.36 -6.94
N MET A 66 11.48 19.08 -6.21
CA MET A 66 12.86 19.41 -6.65
C MET A 66 13.83 18.21 -6.64
N MET A 67 13.35 17.01 -6.34
CA MET A 67 14.17 15.79 -6.37
C MET A 67 14.57 15.43 -7.82
N HIS A 68 15.59 14.59 -7.94
CA HIS A 68 16.29 14.17 -9.17
C HIS A 68 17.29 15.20 -9.70
N GLY A 69 18.54 14.77 -9.87
CA GLY A 69 19.76 15.59 -9.99
C GLY A 69 19.65 16.96 -10.66
N ARG A 70 19.05 17.04 -11.86
CA ARG A 70 18.92 18.29 -12.64
C ARG A 70 18.01 19.35 -11.99
N ASN A 71 17.13 18.94 -11.09
CA ASN A 71 16.14 19.79 -10.43
C ASN A 71 16.53 20.16 -9.00
N ASN A 72 17.61 19.57 -8.48
CA ASN A 72 18.08 19.81 -7.13
C ASN A 72 18.34 21.31 -6.88
N GLY A 73 17.84 21.83 -5.76
CA GLY A 73 18.03 23.23 -5.36
C GLY A 73 17.12 24.25 -6.06
N LYS A 74 16.33 23.87 -7.08
CA LYS A 74 15.45 24.79 -7.82
C LYS A 74 14.12 25.05 -7.10
N LYS A 75 14.17 25.58 -5.87
CA LYS A 75 12.98 25.82 -5.04
C LYS A 75 12.02 26.85 -5.66
N LEU A 76 12.52 27.92 -6.27
CA LEU A 76 11.67 28.92 -6.95
C LEU A 76 10.88 28.32 -8.12
N MET A 77 11.47 27.36 -8.86
CA MET A 77 10.76 26.64 -9.92
C MET A 77 9.67 25.75 -9.33
N ALA A 78 9.96 25.00 -8.26
CA ALA A 78 8.97 24.17 -7.57
C ALA A 78 7.80 24.99 -7.03
N VAL A 79 8.05 26.14 -6.40
CA VAL A 79 7.00 27.03 -5.88
C VAL A 79 6.06 27.50 -6.99
N ARG A 80 6.57 27.79 -8.19
CA ARG A 80 5.73 28.16 -9.36
C ARG A 80 4.87 26.99 -9.84
N ILE A 81 5.43 25.79 -9.92
CA ILE A 81 4.68 24.57 -10.31
C ILE A 81 3.51 24.35 -9.33
N VAL A 82 3.77 24.43 -8.03
CA VAL A 82 2.73 24.24 -6.99
C VAL A 82 1.67 25.34 -7.04
N LYS A 83 2.07 26.60 -7.29
CA LYS A 83 1.12 27.70 -7.45
C LYS A 83 0.13 27.40 -8.58
N HIS A 84 0.62 27.00 -9.74
CA HIS A 84 -0.23 26.67 -10.89
C HIS A 84 -1.07 25.42 -10.64
N ALA A 85 -0.51 24.38 -10.02
CA ALA A 85 -1.28 23.19 -9.67
C ALA A 85 -2.44 23.50 -8.69
N PHE A 86 -2.22 24.36 -7.69
CA PHE A 86 -3.28 24.75 -6.76
C PHE A 86 -4.36 25.61 -7.41
N GLU A 87 -4.01 26.41 -8.42
CA GLU A 87 -5.00 27.13 -9.24
C GLU A 87 -5.85 26.14 -10.05
N ILE A 88 -5.25 25.11 -10.66
CA ILE A 88 -5.96 24.05 -11.40
C ILE A 88 -6.91 23.28 -10.47
N ILE A 89 -6.44 22.87 -9.28
CA ILE A 89 -7.26 22.13 -8.31
C ILE A 89 -8.49 22.93 -7.90
N HIS A 90 -8.32 24.23 -7.62
CA HIS A 90 -9.45 25.07 -7.25
C HIS A 90 -10.48 25.18 -8.38
N LEU A 91 -10.02 25.42 -9.62
CA LEU A 91 -10.91 25.54 -10.78
C LEU A 91 -11.68 24.25 -11.10
N LEU A 92 -11.12 23.08 -10.77
CA LEU A 92 -11.75 21.79 -11.05
C LEU A 92 -12.63 21.26 -9.90
N THR A 93 -12.38 21.69 -8.66
CA THR A 93 -13.06 21.14 -7.48
C THR A 93 -13.90 22.15 -6.72
N ASP A 94 -13.75 23.45 -7.01
CA ASP A 94 -14.35 24.59 -6.30
C ASP A 94 -14.07 24.61 -4.78
N LYS A 95 -13.09 23.81 -4.33
CA LYS A 95 -12.68 23.70 -2.93
C LYS A 95 -11.37 24.43 -2.69
N ASN A 96 -11.04 24.67 -1.43
CA ASN A 96 -9.73 25.16 -1.05
C ASN A 96 -8.65 24.10 -1.40
N PRO A 97 -7.66 24.40 -2.25
CA PRO A 97 -6.67 23.41 -2.68
C PRO A 97 -5.79 22.90 -1.53
N ILE A 98 -5.65 23.66 -0.44
CA ILE A 98 -4.93 23.22 0.76
C ILE A 98 -5.67 22.05 1.41
N GLN A 99 -7.01 22.12 1.50
CA GLN A 99 -7.83 21.03 2.04
C GLN A 99 -7.71 19.78 1.18
N VAL A 100 -7.86 19.92 -0.14
CA VAL A 100 -7.73 18.78 -1.09
C VAL A 100 -6.35 18.12 -0.97
N PHE A 101 -5.29 18.93 -0.84
CA PHE A 101 -3.95 18.40 -0.66
C PHE A 101 -3.77 17.66 0.68
N VAL A 102 -4.35 18.19 1.76
CA VAL A 102 -4.34 17.54 3.07
C VAL A 102 -5.07 16.19 3.02
N ASP A 103 -6.23 16.13 2.37
CA ASP A 103 -7.00 14.90 2.19
C ASP A 103 -6.22 13.88 1.33
N ALA A 104 -5.55 14.34 0.27
CA ALA A 104 -4.66 13.51 -0.54
C ALA A 104 -3.51 12.89 0.27
N VAL A 105 -2.90 13.67 1.18
CA VAL A 105 -1.81 13.17 2.05
C VAL A 105 -2.32 12.16 3.07
N LYS A 106 -3.52 12.38 3.62
CA LYS A 106 -4.17 11.43 4.52
C LYS A 106 -4.38 10.08 3.84
N ASN A 107 -4.95 10.10 2.64
CA ASN A 107 -5.34 8.89 1.92
C ASN A 107 -4.15 8.19 1.25
N GLY A 108 -3.15 8.96 0.80
CA GLY A 108 -1.97 8.42 0.11
C GLY A 108 -0.95 7.75 1.01
N GLY A 109 -1.15 7.75 2.33
CA GLY A 109 -0.19 7.22 3.29
C GLY A 109 -0.52 5.79 3.74
N PRO A 110 0.38 4.81 3.57
CA PRO A 110 0.13 3.44 4.04
C PRO A 110 -0.01 3.40 5.57
N ARG A 111 -0.94 2.56 6.05
CA ARG A 111 -1.12 2.32 7.49
C ARG A 111 -0.28 1.15 8.00
N GLU A 112 -0.10 0.15 7.15
CA GLU A 112 0.64 -1.08 7.42
C GLU A 112 1.73 -1.28 6.36
N ASP A 113 2.83 -1.92 6.74
CA ASP A 113 3.91 -2.28 5.83
C ASP A 113 4.47 -3.66 6.21
N SER A 114 5.23 -4.28 5.31
CA SER A 114 5.88 -5.56 5.57
C SER A 114 7.40 -5.37 5.67
N THR A 115 7.97 -5.83 6.78
CA THR A 115 9.41 -5.81 6.97
C THR A 115 10.00 -7.19 6.74
N ARG A 116 11.19 -7.22 6.14
CA ARG A 116 11.95 -8.43 5.94
C ARG A 116 12.70 -8.76 7.23
N VAL A 117 12.26 -9.78 7.97
CA VAL A 117 12.83 -10.18 9.26
C VAL A 117 13.31 -11.63 9.17
N GLY A 118 14.55 -11.87 9.55
CA GLY A 118 15.14 -13.20 9.56
C GLY A 118 16.66 -13.13 9.71
N SER A 119 17.23 -14.20 10.24
CA SER A 119 18.67 -14.36 10.45
C SER A 119 19.16 -15.58 9.67
N ALA A 120 20.46 -15.63 9.37
CA ALA A 120 21.11 -16.78 8.72
C ALA A 120 20.50 -17.19 7.37
N GLY A 121 20.23 -16.21 6.48
CA GLY A 121 19.81 -16.48 5.10
C GLY A 121 18.35 -16.88 4.90
N VAL A 122 17.60 -17.13 5.98
CA VAL A 122 16.15 -17.36 5.91
C VAL A 122 15.41 -16.04 6.08
N VAL A 123 14.71 -15.63 5.03
CA VAL A 123 13.89 -14.41 5.02
C VAL A 123 12.44 -14.76 5.30
N ARG A 124 11.86 -14.16 6.33
CA ARG A 124 10.41 -14.08 6.52
C ARG A 124 9.99 -12.62 6.39
N ARG A 125 8.76 -12.38 5.96
CA ARG A 125 8.19 -11.04 6.09
C ARG A 125 7.38 -11.02 7.39
N GLN A 126 7.25 -9.86 8.00
CA GLN A 126 6.37 -9.62 9.15
C GLN A 126 5.61 -8.32 8.89
N ALA A 127 4.32 -8.27 9.22
CA ALA A 127 3.61 -7.00 9.22
C ALA A 127 4.10 -6.13 10.37
N VAL A 128 4.23 -4.84 10.06
CA VAL A 128 4.61 -3.79 10.99
C VAL A 128 3.78 -2.56 10.68
N ASP A 129 3.29 -1.92 11.74
CA ASP A 129 2.55 -0.67 11.60
C ASP A 129 3.46 0.50 11.17
N VAL A 130 2.91 1.41 10.36
CA VAL A 130 3.64 2.57 9.87
C VAL A 130 3.46 3.76 10.80
N SER A 131 4.58 4.32 11.28
CA SER A 131 4.55 5.55 12.09
C SER A 131 3.88 6.72 11.33
N PRO A 132 3.14 7.61 12.01
CA PRO A 132 2.44 8.73 11.36
C PRO A 132 3.36 9.66 10.55
N LEU A 133 4.57 9.94 11.06
CA LEU A 133 5.54 10.76 10.33
C LEU A 133 5.99 10.09 9.01
N ARG A 134 6.18 8.76 9.01
CA ARG A 134 6.53 8.00 7.81
C ARG A 134 5.36 8.01 6.83
N ARG A 135 4.13 7.86 7.32
CA ARG A 135 2.91 7.92 6.51
C ARG A 135 2.85 9.21 5.68
N VAL A 136 3.02 10.37 6.33
CA VAL A 136 3.01 11.67 5.64
C VAL A 136 4.18 11.80 4.65
N ASN A 137 5.39 11.38 5.03
CA ASN A 137 6.55 11.46 4.14
C ASN A 137 6.38 10.59 2.89
N GLN A 138 5.87 9.37 3.07
CA GLN A 138 5.65 8.43 1.99
C GLN A 138 4.56 8.95 1.04
N ALA A 139 3.44 9.44 1.57
CA ALA A 139 2.36 10.01 0.77
C ALA A 139 2.88 11.14 -0.15
N ILE A 140 3.59 12.13 0.41
CA ILE A 140 4.14 13.24 -0.38
C ILE A 140 5.14 12.75 -1.44
N TYR A 141 6.00 11.79 -1.08
CA TYR A 141 6.98 11.23 -2.01
C TYR A 141 6.31 10.51 -3.19
N LEU A 142 5.26 9.73 -2.91
CA LEU A 142 4.52 8.97 -3.90
C LEU A 142 3.72 9.90 -4.83
N ILE A 143 2.99 10.89 -4.29
CA ILE A 143 2.30 11.93 -5.09
C ILE A 143 3.28 12.58 -6.08
N CYS A 144 4.44 13.01 -5.59
CA CYS A 144 5.44 13.66 -6.44
C CYS A 144 6.08 12.71 -7.45
N THR A 145 6.13 11.41 -7.15
CA THR A 145 6.70 10.40 -8.04
C THR A 145 5.74 10.02 -9.16
N GLY A 146 4.45 9.85 -8.85
CA GLY A 146 3.41 9.71 -9.86
C GLY A 146 3.40 10.90 -10.81
N ALA A 147 3.30 12.11 -10.26
CA ALA A 147 3.28 13.34 -11.07
C ALA A 147 4.49 13.47 -12.01
N ARG A 148 5.69 13.08 -11.55
CA ARG A 148 6.91 13.07 -12.39
C ARG A 148 6.86 12.01 -13.48
N ASN A 149 6.37 10.81 -13.18
CA ASN A 149 6.26 9.72 -14.14
C ASN A 149 5.20 10.04 -15.21
N SER A 150 4.03 10.54 -14.82
CA SER A 150 2.96 10.90 -15.75
C SER A 150 3.31 12.09 -16.64
N ALA A 151 4.16 13.01 -16.16
CA ALA A 151 4.67 14.14 -16.95
C ALA A 151 5.85 13.75 -17.86
N PHE A 152 6.56 12.65 -17.59
CA PHE A 152 7.73 12.28 -18.37
C PHE A 152 7.34 11.84 -19.77
N ARG A 153 7.85 12.54 -20.80
CA ARG A 153 7.54 12.31 -22.23
C ARG A 153 6.07 12.57 -22.61
N ASN A 154 5.29 13.16 -21.72
CA ASN A 154 3.90 13.51 -21.99
C ASN A 154 3.79 15.00 -22.38
N ILE A 155 2.70 15.35 -23.05
CA ILE A 155 2.39 16.74 -23.47
C ILE A 155 1.90 17.57 -22.27
N LYS A 156 1.22 16.91 -21.32
CA LYS A 156 0.71 17.52 -20.10
C LYS A 156 1.83 18.18 -19.30
N SER A 157 1.57 19.37 -18.78
CA SER A 157 2.53 20.06 -17.94
C SER A 157 2.66 19.37 -16.57
N ILE A 158 3.81 19.51 -15.90
CA ILE A 158 4.01 18.95 -14.56
C ILE A 158 2.99 19.49 -13.54
N SER A 159 2.50 20.72 -13.72
CA SER A 159 1.49 21.33 -12.85
C SER A 159 0.13 20.63 -12.99
N GLU A 160 -0.26 20.27 -14.22
CA GLU A 160 -1.49 19.52 -14.51
C GLU A 160 -1.39 18.10 -13.96
N CYS A 161 -0.29 17.38 -14.24
CA CYS A 161 -0.10 16.03 -13.71
C CYS A 161 -0.11 16.00 -12.17
N LEU A 162 0.48 17.02 -11.54
CA LEU A 162 0.47 17.14 -10.08
C LEU A 162 -0.93 17.43 -9.52
N ALA A 163 -1.72 18.26 -10.21
CA ALA A 163 -3.11 18.50 -9.85
C ALA A 163 -3.96 17.23 -9.99
N ASP A 164 -3.82 16.52 -11.10
CA ASP A 164 -4.49 15.23 -11.37
C ASP A 164 -4.20 14.22 -10.25
N GLU A 165 -2.92 14.03 -9.89
CA GLU A 165 -2.52 13.12 -8.80
C GLU A 165 -3.09 13.53 -7.44
N ILE A 166 -3.05 14.81 -7.07
CA ILE A 166 -3.61 15.28 -5.79
C ILE A 166 -5.12 15.06 -5.74
N MET A 167 -5.86 15.39 -6.82
CA MET A 167 -7.31 15.20 -6.85
C MET A 167 -7.70 13.73 -6.80
N ASN A 168 -6.97 12.87 -7.52
CA ASN A 168 -7.20 11.43 -7.53
C ASN A 168 -6.93 10.82 -6.15
N ALA A 169 -5.81 11.20 -5.51
CA ALA A 169 -5.50 10.76 -4.16
C ALA A 169 -6.53 11.25 -3.12
N ALA A 170 -7.02 12.48 -3.23
CA ALA A 170 -8.05 13.01 -2.34
C ALA A 170 -9.39 12.26 -2.47
N LYS A 171 -9.73 11.79 -3.68
CA LYS A 171 -10.95 11.02 -3.96
C LYS A 171 -10.80 9.51 -3.73
N GLU A 172 -9.62 9.05 -3.31
CA GLU A 172 -9.30 7.61 -3.17
C GLU A 172 -9.51 6.82 -4.47
N SER A 173 -9.29 7.44 -5.63
CA SER A 173 -9.46 6.74 -6.89
C SER A 173 -8.29 5.79 -7.15
N SER A 174 -8.62 4.60 -7.67
CA SER A 174 -7.66 3.55 -8.06
C SER A 174 -6.74 3.97 -9.21
N ASN A 175 -7.10 5.04 -9.93
CA ASN A 175 -6.36 5.59 -11.05
C ASN A 175 -5.11 6.40 -10.65
N SER A 176 -4.82 6.53 -9.35
CA SER A 176 -3.59 7.16 -8.89
C SER A 176 -2.43 6.15 -8.86
N ASP A 177 -1.23 6.57 -9.27
CA ASP A 177 0.00 5.75 -9.14
C ASP A 177 0.26 5.33 -7.67
N LEU A 178 -0.31 6.09 -6.73
CA LEU A 178 -0.39 5.78 -5.30
C LEU A 178 -1.17 4.50 -4.98
N ALA A 179 -2.33 4.29 -5.59
CA ALA A 179 -3.16 3.12 -5.35
C ALA A 179 -2.44 1.83 -5.76
N ALA A 180 -1.68 1.85 -6.87
CA ALA A 180 -0.90 0.72 -7.34
C ALA A 180 0.20 0.29 -6.35
N GLN A 181 0.90 1.23 -5.70
CA GLN A 181 1.96 0.91 -4.73
C GLN A 181 1.43 0.57 -3.33
N LEU A 182 0.30 1.17 -2.93
CA LEU A 182 -0.39 0.83 -1.69
C LEU A 182 -1.05 -0.57 -1.76
N ALA A 183 -1.63 -0.93 -2.91
CA ALA A 183 -2.16 -2.27 -3.18
C ALA A 183 -1.07 -3.35 -3.12
N VAL A 184 0.16 -3.07 -3.58
CA VAL A 184 1.30 -4.01 -3.46
C VAL A 184 1.64 -4.28 -1.99
N SER A 185 1.49 -3.30 -1.10
CA SER A 185 1.75 -3.44 0.34
C SER A 185 0.70 -4.31 1.01
N ALA A 186 -0.59 -4.08 0.71
CA ALA A 186 -1.70 -4.90 1.20
C ALA A 186 -1.67 -6.33 0.61
N ALA A 187 -1.42 -6.48 -0.69
CA ALA A 187 -1.35 -7.78 -1.37
C ALA A 187 -0.15 -8.63 -0.90
N THR A 188 0.99 -7.99 -0.57
CA THR A 188 2.11 -8.71 0.04
C THR A 188 1.82 -9.15 1.47
N PHE A 189 0.97 -8.43 2.19
CA PHE A 189 0.48 -8.85 3.50
C PHE A 189 -0.52 -10.02 3.41
N GLN A 190 -1.51 -9.94 2.51
CA GLN A 190 -2.47 -11.03 2.26
C GLN A 190 -1.78 -12.35 1.86
N ARG A 191 -0.78 -12.27 0.96
CA ARG A 191 0.04 -13.43 0.55
C ARG A 191 0.83 -14.02 1.72
N MET A 192 1.20 -13.21 2.70
CA MET A 192 1.93 -13.66 3.89
C MET A 192 1.05 -14.49 4.82
N ILE A 193 -0.16 -14.00 5.12
CA ILE A 193 -1.17 -14.72 5.90
C ILE A 193 -1.51 -16.06 5.21
N ALA A 194 -1.66 -16.04 3.89
CA ALA A 194 -1.92 -17.24 3.11
C ALA A 194 -0.78 -18.28 3.19
N GLN A 195 0.49 -17.84 3.17
CA GLN A 195 1.64 -18.74 3.30
C GLN A 195 1.75 -19.38 4.69
N ASP A 196 1.45 -18.62 5.75
CA ASP A 196 1.49 -19.15 7.12
C ASP A 196 0.29 -20.07 7.41
N ALA A 197 -0.89 -19.76 6.89
CA ALA A 197 -2.06 -20.64 6.91
C ALA A 197 -1.79 -21.96 6.16
N TRP A 198 -1.11 -21.90 5.01
CA TRP A 198 -0.76 -23.10 4.23
C TRP A 198 0.27 -23.98 4.94
N LYS A 199 1.28 -23.39 5.61
CA LYS A 199 2.22 -24.14 6.46
C LYS A 199 1.50 -24.81 7.62
N PHE A 200 0.56 -24.13 8.27
CA PHE A 200 -0.24 -24.68 9.37
C PHE A 200 -1.12 -25.85 8.92
N LEU A 201 -1.78 -25.71 7.76
CA LEU A 201 -2.55 -26.79 7.14
C LEU A 201 -1.69 -27.99 6.73
N LYS A 202 -0.49 -27.75 6.18
CA LYS A 202 0.47 -28.80 5.86
C LYS A 202 0.94 -29.53 7.13
N TYR A 203 1.14 -28.81 8.22
CA TYR A 203 1.51 -29.39 9.51
C TYR A 203 0.39 -30.25 10.11
N MET A 204 -0.86 -29.78 10.05
CA MET A 204 -2.03 -30.56 10.46
C MET A 204 -2.24 -31.82 9.59
N TRP A 205 -1.99 -31.73 8.29
CA TRP A 205 -2.09 -32.88 7.39
C TRP A 205 -1.02 -33.94 7.72
N VAL A 206 0.23 -33.53 7.92
CA VAL A 206 1.33 -34.44 8.31
C VAL A 206 1.07 -35.09 9.67
N ASN A 207 0.63 -34.32 10.67
CA ASN A 207 0.36 -34.84 12.00
C ASN A 207 -0.93 -35.68 12.09
N SER A 208 -1.90 -35.47 11.18
CA SER A 208 -3.07 -36.36 11.06
C SER A 208 -2.75 -37.67 10.35
N VAL A 209 -1.59 -37.81 9.71
CA VAL A 209 -1.09 -39.07 9.13
C VAL A 209 -0.17 -39.82 10.11
N ALA A 210 0.48 -39.10 11.02
CA ALA A 210 1.43 -39.67 11.99
C ALA A 210 0.77 -40.28 13.26
N SER A 211 -0.52 -40.02 13.53
CA SER A 211 -1.21 -40.56 14.71
C SER A 211 -1.71 -42.01 14.56
N ASP A 212 -1.57 -42.62 13.38
CA ASP A 212 -2.35 -43.82 13.04
C ASP A 212 -1.46 -45.06 12.78
N ILE A 213 -0.49 -45.38 13.65
CA ILE A 213 0.11 -46.74 13.70
C ILE A 213 0.53 -47.11 15.14
N PRO A 214 -0.28 -47.87 15.91
CA PRO A 214 0.25 -48.63 17.04
C PRO A 214 1.01 -49.88 16.54
N PRO A 215 2.13 -50.28 17.16
CA PRO A 215 2.88 -51.46 16.75
C PRO A 215 2.07 -52.74 17.02
N LEU A 216 1.84 -53.51 15.95
CA LEU A 216 1.15 -54.80 15.97
C LEU A 216 1.89 -55.81 16.86
N THR A 217 1.29 -56.18 17.99
CA THR A 217 1.61 -57.42 18.70
C THR A 217 0.36 -58.32 18.74
N HIS A 218 0.48 -59.47 18.06
CA HIS A 218 -0.34 -60.69 18.06
C HIS A 218 -1.84 -60.65 17.65
N PRO A 219 -2.22 -61.28 16.52
CA PRO A 219 -3.58 -61.26 15.98
C PRO A 219 -4.42 -62.52 16.30
N TRP A 220 -4.65 -62.90 17.57
CA TRP A 220 -5.49 -64.09 17.86
C TRP A 220 -6.58 -63.93 18.93
N ALA A 221 -6.87 -62.71 19.43
CA ALA A 221 -7.66 -62.57 20.67
C ALA A 221 -9.13 -62.16 20.55
N TRP A 222 -9.68 -61.80 19.37
CA TRP A 222 -11.09 -61.38 19.29
C TRP A 222 -11.75 -61.88 18.01
N GLY A 223 -12.50 -62.97 18.14
CA GLY A 223 -13.30 -63.56 17.06
C GLY A 223 -14.43 -62.63 16.60
N LEU A 224 -14.13 -61.75 15.65
CA LEU A 224 -15.11 -60.97 14.89
C LEU A 224 -14.85 -61.09 13.38
N PRO A 225 -15.90 -61.10 12.54
CA PRO A 225 -15.74 -61.22 11.09
C PRO A 225 -15.07 -59.97 10.47
N VAL A 226 -14.17 -60.25 9.52
CA VAL A 226 -13.21 -59.33 8.85
C VAL A 226 -13.88 -58.20 8.02
N THR A 227 -15.21 -58.15 7.95
CA THR A 227 -15.95 -57.25 7.05
C THR A 227 -16.41 -55.92 7.68
N ALA A 228 -16.36 -55.76 9.01
CA ALA A 228 -16.88 -54.57 9.69
C ALA A 228 -15.84 -53.46 9.98
N SER A 229 -14.54 -53.73 9.80
CA SER A 229 -13.46 -52.78 10.11
C SER A 229 -13.07 -51.88 8.91
N LEU A 230 -13.40 -52.28 7.68
CA LEU A 230 -13.08 -51.52 6.47
C LEU A 230 -14.04 -50.35 6.17
N THR A 231 -15.30 -50.43 6.63
CA THR A 231 -16.31 -49.40 6.34
C THR A 231 -16.26 -48.20 7.30
N PHE A 232 -15.74 -48.36 8.51
CA PHE A 232 -15.62 -47.25 9.47
C PHE A 232 -14.39 -46.35 9.19
N SER A 233 -13.30 -46.95 8.71
CA SER A 233 -12.06 -46.23 8.35
C SER A 233 -12.21 -45.40 7.05
N GLN A 234 -12.90 -45.92 6.04
CA GLN A 234 -13.10 -45.21 4.77
C GLN A 234 -14.05 -44.00 4.91
N GLY A 235 -15.10 -44.08 5.74
CA GLY A 235 -16.07 -43.00 5.90
C GLY A 235 -15.51 -41.73 6.56
N TYR A 236 -14.56 -41.86 7.49
CA TYR A 236 -13.93 -40.72 8.18
C TYR A 236 -12.88 -40.01 7.33
N ALA A 237 -12.11 -40.76 6.53
CA ALA A 237 -11.13 -40.20 5.60
C ALA A 237 -11.77 -39.38 4.47
N ILE A 238 -12.94 -39.80 3.98
CA ILE A 238 -13.68 -39.10 2.91
C ILE A 238 -14.28 -37.79 3.42
N LYS A 239 -14.86 -37.76 4.63
CA LYS A 239 -15.39 -36.51 5.23
C LYS A 239 -14.30 -35.47 5.51
N LYS A 240 -13.11 -35.89 5.98
CA LYS A 240 -11.96 -35.00 6.19
C LYS A 240 -11.39 -34.47 4.87
N LYS A 241 -11.26 -35.32 3.83
CA LYS A 241 -10.82 -34.91 2.49
C LYS A 241 -11.80 -33.93 1.82
N ALA A 242 -13.11 -34.15 1.96
CA ALA A 242 -14.13 -33.25 1.42
C ALA A 242 -14.15 -31.89 2.14
N CYS A 243 -13.98 -31.86 3.47
CA CYS A 243 -13.89 -30.61 4.24
C CYS A 243 -12.60 -29.82 3.91
N PHE A 244 -11.49 -30.52 3.71
CA PHE A 244 -10.22 -29.91 3.30
C PHE A 244 -10.28 -29.39 1.85
N ALA A 245 -10.84 -30.17 0.93
CA ALA A 245 -11.06 -29.74 -0.45
C ALA A 245 -11.99 -28.52 -0.51
N ALA A 246 -13.08 -28.50 0.26
CA ALA A 246 -13.99 -27.34 0.32
C ALA A 246 -13.30 -26.07 0.87
N LYS A 247 -12.43 -26.20 1.88
CA LYS A 247 -11.64 -25.07 2.42
C LYS A 247 -10.57 -24.59 1.44
N VAL A 248 -9.89 -25.50 0.75
CA VAL A 248 -8.90 -25.17 -0.28
C VAL A 248 -9.57 -24.54 -1.50
N SER A 249 -10.72 -25.05 -1.94
CA SER A 249 -11.52 -24.47 -3.03
C SER A 249 -12.12 -23.10 -2.65
N PHE A 250 -12.49 -22.89 -1.39
CA PHE A 250 -12.95 -21.57 -0.90
C PHE A 250 -11.81 -20.54 -0.92
N LEU A 251 -10.61 -20.94 -0.49
CA LEU A 251 -9.40 -20.10 -0.55
C LEU A 251 -8.93 -19.86 -1.99
N HIS A 252 -9.05 -20.84 -2.88
CA HIS A 252 -8.73 -20.70 -4.31
C HIS A 252 -9.73 -19.79 -5.02
N ARG A 253 -11.02 -19.89 -4.68
CA ARG A 253 -12.10 -19.05 -5.23
C ARG A 253 -12.00 -17.60 -4.77
N ILE A 254 -11.52 -17.33 -3.55
CA ILE A 254 -11.18 -15.97 -3.11
C ILE A 254 -9.97 -15.43 -3.89
N ASN A 255 -8.95 -16.26 -4.12
CA ASN A 255 -7.77 -15.84 -4.88
C ASN A 255 -8.10 -15.57 -6.37
N GLU A 256 -8.95 -16.38 -6.99
CA GLU A 256 -9.38 -16.20 -8.38
C GLU A 256 -10.30 -15.00 -8.57
N HIS A 257 -11.26 -14.75 -7.67
CA HIS A 257 -12.10 -13.55 -7.75
C HIS A 257 -11.28 -12.27 -7.60
N VAL A 258 -10.32 -12.27 -6.66
CA VAL A 258 -9.42 -11.12 -6.45
C VAL A 258 -8.46 -10.95 -7.63
N LEU A 259 -7.98 -12.04 -8.25
CA LEU A 259 -7.10 -11.98 -9.43
C LEU A 259 -7.84 -11.63 -10.74
N GLU A 260 -9.08 -12.09 -10.93
CA GLU A 260 -9.89 -11.75 -12.11
C GLU A 260 -10.39 -10.30 -12.08
N GLU A 261 -10.74 -9.77 -10.91
CA GLU A 261 -10.95 -8.33 -10.74
C GLU A 261 -9.65 -7.54 -10.98
N PHE A 262 -8.49 -8.07 -10.57
CA PHE A 262 -7.18 -7.46 -10.82
C PHE A 262 -6.75 -7.49 -12.30
N TYR A 263 -7.12 -8.53 -13.06
CA TYR A 263 -6.71 -8.70 -14.46
C TYR A 263 -7.64 -8.01 -15.46
N LYS A 264 -8.92 -7.76 -15.11
CA LYS A 264 -9.86 -7.03 -15.98
C LYS A 264 -9.50 -5.54 -16.12
N ASP A 265 -8.80 -4.96 -15.16
CA ASP A 265 -8.45 -3.54 -15.13
C ASP A 265 -7.07 -3.21 -15.72
N TYR A 266 -6.19 -4.20 -15.93
CA TYR A 266 -4.85 -4.02 -16.50
C TYR A 266 -4.75 -4.58 -17.92
N ARG A 267 -5.30 -3.87 -18.90
CA ARG A 267 -5.02 -4.09 -20.33
C ARG A 267 -3.90 -3.16 -20.79
N VAL A 268 -2.64 -3.56 -20.58
CA VAL A 268 -1.46 -2.91 -21.19
C VAL A 268 -0.42 -3.97 -21.60
N ASP A 269 -0.35 -4.18 -22.91
CA ASP A 269 0.73 -4.66 -23.80
C ASP A 269 1.43 -6.03 -23.57
N ASP A 270 1.14 -6.94 -24.51
CA ASP A 270 1.49 -8.37 -24.64
C ASP A 270 2.99 -8.75 -24.70
N ALA A 271 3.93 -7.83 -24.43
CA ALA A 271 5.36 -8.11 -24.62
C ALA A 271 6.07 -8.77 -23.42
N ALA A 272 5.46 -8.80 -22.23
CA ALA A 272 6.07 -9.36 -21.02
C ALA A 272 5.74 -10.85 -20.77
N MET A 273 4.88 -11.44 -21.61
CA MET A 273 4.30 -12.78 -21.38
C MET A 273 5.28 -13.93 -21.68
N HIS A 274 6.31 -13.71 -22.52
CA HIS A 274 7.18 -14.79 -22.99
C HIS A 274 8.33 -15.21 -22.06
N VAL A 275 8.55 -14.53 -20.93
CA VAL A 275 9.59 -14.93 -19.96
C VAL A 275 9.01 -15.80 -18.83
N GLY A 276 7.68 -15.75 -18.61
CA GLY A 276 7.01 -16.48 -17.52
C GLY A 276 6.60 -17.92 -17.85
N GLU A 277 6.28 -18.23 -19.12
CA GLU A 277 5.79 -19.56 -19.50
C GLU A 277 6.88 -20.65 -19.55
N SER A 278 8.13 -20.27 -19.78
CA SER A 278 9.25 -21.22 -19.87
C SER A 278 9.66 -21.80 -18.50
N ALA A 279 9.38 -21.12 -17.39
CA ALA A 279 9.73 -21.58 -16.05
C ALA A 279 8.72 -22.59 -15.48
N ALA A 280 7.45 -22.54 -15.91
CA ALA A 280 6.39 -23.43 -15.42
C ALA A 280 6.45 -24.83 -16.03
N ARG A 281 7.07 -25.00 -17.21
CA ARG A 281 7.10 -26.29 -17.92
C ARG A 281 8.20 -27.25 -17.47
N VAL A 282 9.22 -26.76 -16.76
CA VAL A 282 10.36 -27.58 -16.28
C VAL A 282 10.05 -28.27 -14.94
N ILE A 283 9.06 -27.78 -14.18
CA ILE A 283 8.74 -28.30 -12.84
C ILE A 283 7.76 -29.49 -12.87
N LEU A 284 7.16 -29.82 -14.01
CA LEU A 284 6.17 -30.91 -14.13
C LEU A 284 6.68 -32.20 -14.81
N LEU A 285 7.99 -32.34 -15.06
CA LEU A 285 8.56 -33.53 -15.73
C LEU A 285 9.70 -34.23 -14.98
N HIS A 286 9.80 -34.09 -13.65
CA HIS A 286 10.68 -34.91 -12.81
C HIS A 286 9.96 -35.45 -11.58
#